data_AF-A0A832TSR1-F1
#
_entry.id   AF-A0A832TSR1-F1
#
_cell.length_a   1.000
_cell.length_b   1.000
_cell.length_c   1.000
_cell.angle_alpha   90.00
_cell.angle_beta   90.00
_cell.angle_gamma   90.00
#
_symmetry.space_group_name_H-M   'P 1'
#
loop_
_entity.id
_entity.type
_entity.pdbx_description
1 polymer ?
#
loop_
_entity_poly.entity_id
_entity_poly.type
_entity_poly.pdbx_seq_one_letter_code
_entity_poly.pdbx_strand_id
1 'polypeptide(L)' 'MPKDTEKSLGGPAAILLFIGGVFTVILFYFMFQFAEQENLFMVILTALLIGIISMGVAKGLVYFYKHK' A
#
# COMPACT_ATOMS: atom_id res chain seq x y z
N MET A 1 27.73 -17.53 10.41
CA MET A 1 26.95 -17.73 9.17
C MET A 1 26.47 -16.37 8.68
N PRO A 2 27.18 -15.74 7.72
CA PRO A 2 26.82 -14.40 7.24
C PRO A 2 25.93 -14.47 5.99
N LYS A 3 24.89 -13.62 5.96
CA LYS A 3 24.50 -12.77 4.81
C LYS A 3 23.82 -13.33 3.55
N ASP A 4 23.07 -14.43 3.59
CA ASP A 4 22.26 -14.82 2.41
C ASP A 4 20.76 -14.45 2.50
N THR A 5 20.30 -13.99 3.66
CA THR A 5 18.86 -13.75 3.92
C THR A 5 18.33 -12.45 3.29
N GLU A 6 19.19 -11.46 3.04
CA GLU A 6 18.80 -10.14 2.51
C GLU A 6 18.38 -10.17 1.03
N LYS A 7 19.00 -11.03 0.21
CA LYS A 7 18.83 -10.95 -1.26
C LYS A 7 17.50 -11.54 -1.76
N SER A 8 16.89 -12.45 -0.99
CA SER A 8 15.64 -13.12 -1.39
C SER A 8 14.38 -12.57 -0.73
N LEU A 9 14.48 -11.85 0.39
CA LEU A 9 13.35 -11.16 1.02
C LEU A 9 13.04 -9.81 0.36
N GLY A 10 14.09 -9.10 -0.10
CA GLY A 10 13.95 -7.75 -0.64
C GLY A 10 13.11 -7.68 -1.91
N GLY A 11 13.26 -8.61 -2.84
CA GLY A 11 12.61 -8.52 -4.17
C GLY A 11 11.08 -8.49 -4.11
N PRO A 12 10.40 -9.57 -3.68
CA PRO A 12 8.94 -9.64 -3.68
C PRO A 12 8.29 -8.62 -2.73
N ALA A 13 8.89 -8.41 -1.56
CA ALA A 13 8.39 -7.43 -0.58
C ALA A 13 8.56 -5.98 -1.07
N ALA A 14 9.69 -5.64 -1.70
CA ALA A 14 9.89 -4.31 -2.27
C ALA A 14 8.95 -4.05 -3.45
N ILE A 15 8.67 -5.05 -4.29
CA ILE A 15 7.67 -4.92 -5.36
C ILE A 15 6.29 -4.64 -4.77
N LEU A 16 5.89 -5.39 -3.72
CA LEU A 16 4.60 -5.18 -3.07
C LEU A 16 4.49 -3.79 -2.42
N LEU A 17 5.57 -3.32 -1.76
CA LEU A 17 5.66 -1.98 -1.19
C LEU A 17 5.61 -0.89 -2.27
N PHE A 18 6.31 -1.09 -3.38
CA PHE A 18 6.32 -0.14 -4.50
C PHE A 18 4.93 -0.02 -5.13
N ILE A 19 4.29 -1.15 -5.44
CA ILE A 19 2.93 -1.18 -5.99
C ILE A 19 1.96 -0.53 -4.99
N GLY A 20 2.03 -0.92 -3.72
CA GLY A 20 1.21 -0.33 -2.66
C GLY A 20 1.37 1.19 -2.57
N GLY A 21 2.60 1.68 -2.57
CA GLY A 21 2.92 3.10 -2.55
C GLY A 21 2.36 3.86 -3.75
N VAL A 22 2.53 3.32 -4.96
CA VAL A 22 1.99 3.92 -6.20
C VAL A 22 0.47 4.03 -6.13
N PHE A 23 -0.22 2.95 -5.72
CA PHE A 23 -1.68 2.98 -5.55
C PHE A 23 -2.13 3.98 -4.50
N THR A 24 -1.42 4.09 -3.38
CA THR A 24 -1.73 5.07 -2.33
C THR A 24 -1.60 6.51 -2.82
N VAL A 25 -0.54 6.83 -3.57
CA VAL A 25 -0.37 8.19 -4.16
C VAL A 25 -1.52 8.52 -5.12
N ILE A 26 -1.89 7.57 -5.98
CA ILE A 26 -3.00 7.76 -6.93
C ILE A 26 -4.32 8.00 -6.18
N LEU A 27 -4.59 7.25 -5.12
CA LEU A 27 -5.80 7.43 -4.33
C LEU A 27 -5.82 8.76 -3.57
N PHE A 28 -4.67 9.22 -3.06
CA PHE A 28 -4.57 10.55 -2.46
C PHE A 28 -4.83 11.66 -3.48
N TYR A 29 -4.33 11.52 -4.70
CA TYR A 29 -4.62 12.45 -5.79
C TYR A 29 -6.12 12.57 -6.04
N PHE A 30 -6.83 11.45 -6.16
CA PHE A 30 -8.28 11.46 -6.32
C PHE A 30 -9.01 12.03 -5.11
N MET A 31 -8.55 11.70 -3.89
CA MET A 31 -9.12 12.24 -2.65
C MET A 31 -9.04 13.78 -2.63
N PHE A 32 -7.90 14.36 -3.02
CA PHE A 32 -7.76 15.82 -3.12
C PHE A 32 -8.66 16.40 -4.22
N GLN A 33 -8.73 15.75 -5.37
CA GLN A 33 -9.63 16.19 -6.46
C GLN A 33 -11.10 16.18 -6.02
N PHE A 34 -11.53 15.20 -5.22
CA PHE A 34 -12.90 15.17 -4.67
C PHE A 34 -13.12 16.21 -3.57
N ALA A 35 -12.08 16.55 -2.81
CA ALA A 35 -12.14 17.61 -1.82
C ALA A 35 -12.32 18.98 -2.50
N GLU A 36 -11.64 19.22 -3.62
CA GLU A 36 -11.83 20.43 -4.44
C GLU A 36 -13.23 20.53 -5.04
N GLN A 37 -13.87 19.39 -5.32
CA GLN A 37 -15.26 19.32 -5.78
C GLN A 37 -16.28 19.42 -4.63
N GLU A 38 -15.83 19.68 -3.40
CA GLU A 38 -16.65 19.70 -2.17
C GLU A 38 -17.44 18.39 -1.94
N ASN A 39 -16.99 17.29 -2.55
CA ASN A 39 -17.66 16.00 -2.48
C ASN A 39 -17.14 15.20 -1.27
N LEU A 40 -17.62 15.58 -0.09
CA LEU A 40 -17.22 14.99 1.19
C LEU A 40 -17.42 13.46 1.22
N PHE A 41 -18.49 12.95 0.62
CA PHE A 41 -18.77 11.52 0.58
C PHE A 41 -17.66 10.75 -0.15
N MET A 42 -17.24 11.23 -1.33
CA MET A 42 -16.17 10.60 -2.10
C MET A 42 -14.81 10.70 -1.41
N VAL A 43 -14.54 11.80 -0.68
CA VAL A 43 -13.33 11.95 0.15
C VAL A 43 -13.28 10.88 1.24
N ILE A 44 -14.39 10.66 1.95
CA ILE A 44 -14.47 9.64 3.00
C ILE A 44 -14.30 8.24 2.38
N LEU A 45 -14.96 7.97 1.25
CA LEU A 45 -14.87 6.68 0.56
C LEU A 45 -13.45 6.38 0.10
N THR A 46 -12.76 7.37 -0.48
CA THR A 46 -11.36 7.23 -0.92
C THR A 46 -10.41 7.05 0.27
N ALA A 47 -10.62 7.77 1.38
CA ALA A 47 -9.86 7.56 2.61
C ALA A 47 -10.01 6.14 3.16
N LEU A 48 -11.22 5.58 3.16
CA LEU A 48 -11.48 4.19 3.57
C LEU A 48 -10.76 3.20 2.63
N LEU A 49 -10.80 3.43 1.32
CA LEU A 49 -10.09 2.63 0.31
C LEU A 49 -8.57 2.63 0.55
N ILE A 50 -7.97 3.78 0.86
CA ILE A 50 -6.55 3.88 1.22
C ILE A 50 -6.24 3.00 2.43
N GLY A 51 -7.09 3.04 3.45
CA GLY A 51 -6.95 2.19 4.65
C GLY A 51 -7.00 0.70 4.32
N ILE A 52 -7.95 0.27 3.48
CA ILE A 52 -8.10 -1.12 3.06
C ILE A 52 -6.86 -1.59 2.27
N ILE A 53 -6.39 -0.80 1.30
CA ILE A 53 -5.19 -1.14 0.53
C ILE A 53 -3.97 -1.23 1.44
N SER A 54 -3.79 -0.27 2.35
CA SER A 54 -2.68 -0.26 3.30
C SER A 54 -2.69 -1.51 4.19
N MET A 55 -3.87 -1.91 4.68
CA MET A 55 -4.03 -3.14 5.46
C MET A 55 -3.75 -4.38 4.62
N GLY A 56 -4.16 -4.39 3.34
CA GLY A 56 -3.84 -5.47 2.38
C GLY A 56 -2.34 -5.63 2.14
N VAL A 57 -1.63 -4.52 1.90
CA VAL A 57 -0.17 -4.50 1.74
C VAL A 57 0.51 -4.98 3.01
N ALA A 58 0.11 -4.49 4.19
CA ALA A 58 0.67 -4.92 5.47
C ALA A 58 0.47 -6.42 5.71
N LYS A 59 -0.73 -6.95 5.47
CA LYS A 59 -1.01 -8.39 5.57
C LYS A 59 -0.20 -9.20 4.56
N GLY A 60 -0.06 -8.71 3.32
CA GLY A 60 0.76 -9.34 2.30
C GLY A 60 2.22 -9.43 2.71
N LEU A 61 2.80 -8.34 3.24
CA LEU A 61 4.17 -8.32 3.76
C LEU A 61 4.36 -9.30 4.91
N VAL A 62 3.44 -9.33 5.88
CA VAL A 62 3.49 -10.27 7.01
C VAL A 62 3.39 -11.72 6.53
N TYR A 63 2.54 -12.00 5.54
CA TYR A 63 2.42 -13.33 4.94
C TYR A 63 3.71 -13.77 4.25
N PHE A 64 4.30 -12.91 3.41
CA PHE A 64 5.59 -13.18 2.76
C PHE A 64 6.72 -13.39 3.79
N TYR A 65 6.70 -12.66 4.89
CA TYR A 65 7.66 -12.84 5.97
C TYR A 65 7.46 -14.17 6.71
N LYS A 66 6.22 -14.59 6.96
CA LYS A 66 5.86 -15.76 7.78
C LYS A 66 5.90 -17.09 7.02
N HIS A 67 5.78 -17.09 5.70
CA HIS A 67 5.85 -18.29 4.85
C HIS A 67 7.15 -18.39 4.05
N LYS A 68 8.18 -17.72 4.56
CA LYS A 68 9.57 -17.95 4.19
C LYS A 68 10.19 -19.00 5.10
#